data_AF-A0A920P506-F1
#
_entry.id   AF-A0A920P506-F1
#
_cell.length_a   1.000
_cell.length_b   1.000
_cell.length_c   1.000
_cell.angle_alpha   90.00
_cell.angle_beta   90.00
_cell.angle_gamma   90.00
#
_symmetry.space_group_name_H-M   'P 1'
#
loop_
_entity.id
_entity.type
_entity.pdbx_description
1 polymer ?
#
loop_
_entity_poly.entity_id
_entity_poly.type
_entity_poly.pdbx_seq_one_letter_code
_entity_poly.pdbx_strand_id
1 'polypeptide(L)'
;MKREKLLVQRHLLTERPSTFIAQRATHESFALDAKTIQREEERTGTKLFDSKPAEDLIENGFVQKDGNGELYFAPDADVLLSDPFLDSHCFRFSVGRGEAEGLIGLGFEPASGRNRTVDISGTLWLDGQTFELRWLQYNYENLDPDINSSEVGGRVDFQRLPNGTWIVPEWWIQMPRIGVSYDLPVERECVSCLQAHRRSRNAGA
;
A
#
# COMPACT_ATOMS: atom_id res chain seq x y z
N MET A 1 9.66 13.17 15.51
CA MET A 1 9.30 12.78 14.13
C MET A 1 9.90 11.42 13.85
N LYS A 2 9.10 10.35 13.96
CA LYS A 2 9.50 9.04 13.44
C LYS A 2 9.55 9.18 11.92
N ARG A 3 10.69 8.87 11.30
CA ARG A 3 10.75 8.66 9.86
C ARG A 3 10.17 7.27 9.61
N GLU A 4 8.91 7.21 9.21
CA GLU A 4 8.32 5.95 8.78
C GLU A 4 8.98 5.53 7.49
N LYS A 5 9.47 4.29 7.46
CA LYS A 5 9.98 3.68 6.23
C LYS A 5 8.79 3.09 5.51
N LEU A 6 8.59 3.41 4.24
CA LEU A 6 7.56 2.79 3.43
C LEU A 6 8.12 1.57 2.72
N LEU A 7 7.32 0.51 2.67
CA LEU A 7 7.54 -0.61 1.78
C LEU A 7 6.79 -0.32 0.48
N VAL A 8 7.51 -0.35 -0.63
CA VAL A 8 6.93 -0.17 -1.97
C VAL A 8 6.96 -1.50 -2.68
N GLN A 9 5.81 -1.94 -3.17
CA GLN A 9 5.70 -3.00 -4.15
C GLN A 9 5.40 -2.37 -5.50
N ARG A 10 6.25 -2.61 -6.50
CA ARG A 10 6.15 -2.03 -7.85
C ARG A 10 6.20 -3.14 -8.87
N HIS A 11 5.39 -3.04 -9.94
CA HIS A 11 5.64 -3.85 -11.12
C HIS A 11 5.84 -3.03 -12.38
N LEU A 12 6.75 -3.52 -13.22
CA LEU A 12 7.15 -2.89 -14.47
C LEU A 12 6.90 -3.83 -15.64
N LEU A 13 6.35 -3.28 -16.72
CA LEU A 13 6.25 -3.97 -18.00
C LEU A 13 7.64 -4.28 -18.55
N THR A 14 7.82 -5.48 -19.10
CA THR A 14 9.04 -5.86 -19.82
C THR A 14 8.82 -5.83 -21.32
N GLU A 15 9.92 -5.92 -22.09
CA GLU A 15 9.86 -6.07 -23.55
C GLU A 15 9.16 -7.37 -23.99
N ARG A 16 9.05 -8.36 -23.10
CA ARG A 16 8.36 -9.62 -23.37
C ARG A 16 6.87 -9.47 -23.03
N PRO A 17 5.97 -9.78 -23.98
CA PRO A 17 4.54 -9.68 -23.73
C PRO A 17 4.14 -10.63 -22.59
N SER A 18 3.28 -10.14 -21.67
CA SER A 18 2.80 -10.88 -20.49
C SER A 18 3.85 -11.17 -19.41
N THR A 19 5.04 -10.55 -19.51
CA THR A 19 6.10 -10.68 -18.50
C THR A 19 6.31 -9.35 -17.78
N PHE A 20 6.39 -9.42 -16.46
CA PHE A 20 6.51 -8.27 -15.57
C PHE A 20 7.58 -8.51 -14.52
N ILE A 21 8.23 -7.44 -14.06
CA ILE A 21 9.17 -7.50 -12.94
C ILE A 21 8.46 -6.96 -11.70
N ALA A 22 8.31 -7.79 -10.67
CA ALA A 22 7.82 -7.39 -9.36
C ALA A 22 9.00 -7.05 -8.45
N GLN A 23 9.06 -5.80 -7.97
CA GLN A 23 10.10 -5.30 -7.09
C GLN A 23 9.52 -4.93 -5.74
N ARG A 24 10.20 -5.32 -4.67
CA ARG A 24 9.92 -4.87 -3.30
C ARG A 24 11.12 -4.06 -2.79
N ALA A 25 10.87 -2.81 -2.43
CA ALA A 25 11.88 -1.86 -1.95
C ALA A 25 11.42 -1.16 -0.67
N THR A 26 12.37 -0.69 0.15
CA THR A 26 12.06 -0.02 1.42
C THR A 26 12.67 1.37 1.47
N HIS A 27 11.88 2.43 1.34
CA HIS A 27 12.46 3.78 1.20
C HIS A 27 12.19 4.70 2.39
N GLU A 28 13.09 5.66 2.61
CA GLU A 28 12.95 6.77 3.57
C GLU A 28 12.39 8.07 2.93
N SER A 29 12.01 8.04 1.65
CA SER A 29 11.68 9.15 0.74
C SER A 29 11.10 8.58 -0.58
N PHE A 30 10.23 9.29 -1.28
CA PHE A 30 9.47 8.73 -2.42
C PHE A 30 10.26 8.28 -3.67
N ALA A 31 11.52 8.70 -3.82
CA ALA A 31 12.30 8.36 -5.01
C ALA A 31 12.95 6.98 -4.88
N LEU A 32 12.42 5.95 -5.53
CA LEU A 32 13.00 4.61 -5.56
C LEU A 32 14.44 4.65 -6.10
N ASP A 33 15.42 4.40 -5.23
CA ASP A 33 16.81 4.18 -5.63
C ASP A 33 17.00 2.69 -5.91
N ALA A 34 17.59 2.35 -7.05
CA ALA A 34 17.92 0.97 -7.42
C ALA A 34 18.75 0.25 -6.33
N LYS A 35 19.49 1.01 -5.50
CA LYS A 35 20.24 0.47 -4.35
C LYS A 35 19.37 -0.06 -3.21
N THR A 36 18.06 0.20 -3.22
CA THR A 36 17.11 -0.10 -2.14
C THR A 36 16.19 -1.29 -2.45
N ILE A 37 16.30 -1.89 -3.63
CA ILE A 37 15.55 -3.08 -4.02
C ILE A 37 16.01 -4.27 -3.15
N GLN A 38 15.09 -4.85 -2.38
CA GLN A 38 15.39 -6.01 -1.52
C GLN A 38 15.08 -7.34 -2.21
N ARG A 39 14.04 -7.35 -3.05
CA ARG A 39 13.58 -8.54 -3.75
C ARG A 39 13.04 -8.14 -5.11
N GLU A 40 13.44 -8.91 -6.12
CA GLU A 40 13.01 -8.77 -7.50
C GLU A 40 12.62 -10.15 -8.02
N GLU A 41 11.51 -10.24 -8.75
CA GLU A 41 10.95 -11.48 -9.27
C GLU A 41 10.31 -11.24 -10.64
N GLU A 42 10.68 -12.04 -11.63
CA GLU A 42 9.99 -12.06 -12.94
C GLU A 42 8.70 -12.88 -12.81
N ARG A 43 7.58 -12.30 -13.27
CA ARG A 43 6.25 -12.91 -13.24
C ARG A 43 5.65 -12.92 -14.64
N THR A 44 4.95 -14.00 -14.95
CA THR A 44 4.23 -14.16 -16.22
C THR A 44 2.73 -14.25 -15.96
N GLY A 45 1.92 -13.44 -16.64
CA GLY A 45 0.47 -13.41 -16.48
C GLY A 45 -0.23 -12.54 -17.52
N THR A 46 -1.54 -12.74 -17.70
CA THR A 46 -2.36 -11.97 -18.66
C THR A 46 -2.76 -10.59 -18.15
N LYS A 47 -2.64 -10.34 -16.84
CA LYS A 47 -2.85 -9.05 -16.20
C LYS A 47 -1.65 -8.71 -15.31
N LEU A 48 -1.36 -7.41 -15.21
CA LEU A 48 -0.26 -6.87 -14.40
C LEU A 48 -0.50 -7.03 -12.90
N PHE A 49 -1.75 -6.89 -12.51
CA PHE A 49 -2.26 -7.15 -11.17
C PHE A 49 -3.75 -7.47 -11.31
N ASP A 50 -4.21 -8.45 -10.54
CA ASP A 50 -5.62 -8.72 -10.30
C ASP A 50 -5.90 -8.38 -8.84
N SER A 51 -6.96 -7.62 -8.61
CA SER A 51 -7.44 -7.40 -7.26
C SER A 51 -8.28 -8.57 -6.78
N LYS A 52 -8.63 -8.53 -5.50
CA LYS A 52 -9.72 -9.37 -4.99
C LYS A 52 -11.05 -8.93 -5.62
N PRO A 53 -12.06 -9.82 -5.69
CA PRO A 53 -13.40 -9.44 -6.11
C PRO A 53 -13.90 -8.22 -5.34
N ALA A 54 -14.65 -7.35 -6.00
CA ALA A 54 -15.13 -6.11 -5.40
C ALA A 54 -15.97 -6.38 -4.15
N GLU A 55 -16.81 -7.42 -4.15
CA GLU A 55 -17.63 -7.79 -3.01
C GLU A 55 -16.78 -8.10 -1.78
N ASP A 56 -15.66 -8.81 -1.96
CA ASP A 56 -14.73 -9.14 -0.88
C ASP A 56 -14.02 -7.89 -0.37
N LEU A 57 -13.60 -6.98 -1.25
CA LEU A 57 -12.96 -5.72 -0.85
C LEU A 57 -13.94 -4.79 -0.12
N ILE A 58 -15.19 -4.73 -0.56
CA ILE A 58 -16.23 -3.93 0.05
C ILE A 58 -16.67 -4.52 1.40
N GLU A 59 -16.65 -5.84 1.58
CA GLU A 59 -17.00 -6.48 2.85
C GLU A 59 -15.83 -6.49 3.84
N ASN A 60 -14.64 -6.87 3.39
CA ASN A 60 -13.49 -7.17 4.25
C ASN A 60 -12.41 -6.08 4.24
N GLY A 61 -12.53 -5.08 3.36
CA GLY A 61 -11.60 -3.96 3.24
C GLY A 61 -10.44 -4.21 2.28
N PHE A 62 -9.75 -3.12 1.96
CA PHE A 62 -8.56 -3.07 1.10
C PHE A 62 -7.26 -3.41 1.84
N VAL A 63 -7.33 -3.59 3.17
CA VAL A 63 -6.25 -4.17 3.97
C VAL A 63 -6.83 -5.32 4.77
N GLN A 64 -6.32 -6.53 4.53
CA GLN A 64 -6.82 -7.75 5.14
C GLN A 64 -5.71 -8.49 5.86
N LYS A 65 -6.04 -9.20 6.94
CA LYS A 65 -5.06 -10.03 7.67
C LYS A 65 -4.73 -11.29 6.88
N ASP A 66 -3.46 -11.64 6.83
CA ASP A 66 -2.96 -12.90 6.28
C ASP A 66 -1.88 -13.50 7.18
N GLY A 67 -2.23 -14.57 7.90
CA GLY A 67 -1.38 -15.17 8.92
C GLY A 67 -0.91 -14.16 9.97
N ASN A 68 0.39 -13.86 9.98
CA ASN A 68 1.02 -12.92 10.92
C ASN A 68 1.21 -11.51 10.32
N GLY A 69 0.65 -11.23 9.14
CA GLY A 69 0.81 -9.96 8.45
C GLY A 69 -0.49 -9.38 7.90
N GLU A 70 -0.34 -8.30 7.14
CA GLU A 70 -1.42 -7.62 6.43
C GLU A 70 -1.13 -7.66 4.92
N LEU A 71 -2.17 -7.86 4.13
CA LEU A 71 -2.17 -7.74 2.68
C LEU A 71 -2.88 -6.46 2.29
N TYR A 72 -2.19 -5.65 1.49
CA TYR A 72 -2.69 -4.39 0.96
C TYR A 72 -3.11 -4.61 -0.49
N PHE A 73 -4.33 -4.22 -0.83
CA PHE A 73 -4.93 -4.39 -2.15
C PHE A 73 -5.11 -3.05 -2.84
N ALA A 74 -4.73 -2.98 -4.11
CA ALA A 74 -5.07 -1.89 -5.01
C ALA A 74 -6.44 -2.17 -5.65
N PRO A 75 -7.17 -1.14 -6.11
CA PRO A 75 -8.30 -1.35 -7.02
C PRO A 75 -7.81 -1.63 -8.44
N ASP A 76 -8.44 -2.57 -9.14
CA ASP A 76 -8.29 -2.72 -10.59
C ASP A 76 -9.52 -2.15 -11.32
N ALA A 77 -9.52 -2.25 -12.65
CA ALA A 77 -10.63 -1.76 -13.45
C ALA A 77 -11.94 -2.50 -13.15
N ASP A 78 -11.88 -3.80 -12.86
CA ASP A 78 -13.05 -4.61 -12.58
C ASP A 78 -13.68 -4.17 -11.23
N VAL A 79 -12.85 -3.85 -10.24
CA VAL A 79 -13.29 -3.28 -8.95
C VAL A 79 -13.93 -1.90 -9.12
N LEU A 80 -13.25 -0.96 -9.80
CA LEU A 80 -13.74 0.42 -9.93
C LEU A 80 -15.04 0.54 -10.71
N LEU A 81 -15.31 -0.39 -11.63
CA LEU A 81 -16.50 -0.42 -12.47
C LEU A 81 -17.62 -1.32 -11.92
N SER A 82 -17.39 -1.98 -10.78
CA SER A 82 -18.34 -2.91 -10.19
C SER A 82 -19.49 -2.19 -9.47
N ASP A 83 -20.70 -2.76 -9.52
CA ASP A 83 -21.85 -2.25 -8.77
C ASP A 83 -21.56 -2.12 -7.25
N PRO A 84 -20.92 -3.09 -6.57
CA PRO A 84 -20.57 -2.94 -5.15
C PRO A 84 -19.72 -1.70 -4.85
N PHE A 85 -18.76 -1.37 -5.72
CA PHE A 85 -17.90 -0.19 -5.53
C PHE A 85 -18.68 1.10 -5.81
N LEU A 86 -19.40 1.14 -6.92
CA LEU A 86 -20.21 2.30 -7.33
C LEU A 86 -21.32 2.62 -6.31
N ASP A 87 -21.91 1.61 -5.68
CA ASP A 87 -22.96 1.76 -4.66
C ASP A 87 -22.42 2.16 -3.27
N SER A 88 -21.12 1.93 -3.02
CA SER A 88 -20.49 2.17 -1.72
C SER A 88 -19.61 3.42 -1.65
N HIS A 89 -19.34 4.05 -2.78
CA HIS A 89 -18.46 5.20 -2.89
C HIS A 89 -19.19 6.43 -3.47
N CYS A 90 -18.82 7.60 -2.96
CA CYS A 90 -19.26 8.88 -3.50
C CYS A 90 -18.26 9.35 -4.56
N PHE A 91 -18.76 9.90 -5.67
CA PHE A 91 -17.94 10.38 -6.77
C PHE A 91 -18.07 11.89 -6.94
N ARG A 92 -16.95 12.54 -7.31
CA ARG A 92 -16.88 13.98 -7.59
C ARG A 92 -16.00 14.27 -8.79
N PHE A 93 -16.32 15.33 -9.51
CA PHE A 93 -15.39 15.89 -10.48
C PHE A 93 -14.31 16.72 -9.79
N SER A 94 -13.08 16.56 -10.25
CA SER A 94 -11.90 17.28 -9.79
C SER A 94 -11.25 17.99 -10.97
N VAL A 95 -10.72 19.19 -10.73
CA VAL A 95 -9.89 19.91 -11.71
C VAL A 95 -8.45 19.79 -11.27
N GLY A 96 -7.59 19.33 -12.17
CA GLY A 96 -6.20 19.07 -11.88
C GLY A 96 -5.40 20.33 -11.59
N ARG A 97 -4.48 20.22 -10.63
CA ARG A 97 -3.55 21.27 -10.21
C ARG A 97 -2.19 20.63 -9.93
N GLY A 98 -1.11 21.42 -10.00
CA GLY A 98 0.24 20.90 -9.75
C GLY A 98 0.62 19.82 -10.77
N GLU A 99 0.98 18.62 -10.32
CA GLU A 99 1.31 17.49 -11.22
C GLU A 99 0.14 17.11 -12.16
N ALA A 100 -1.10 17.36 -11.74
CA ALA A 100 -2.29 17.08 -12.54
C ALA A 100 -2.77 18.28 -13.38
N GLU A 101 -2.00 19.36 -13.50
CA GLU A 101 -2.44 20.54 -14.26
C GLU A 101 -2.78 20.19 -15.72
N GLY A 102 -3.94 20.66 -16.20
CA GLY A 102 -4.49 20.31 -17.52
C GLY A 102 -5.32 19.01 -17.55
N LEU A 103 -5.43 18.30 -16.44
CA LEU A 103 -6.22 17.07 -16.32
C LEU A 103 -7.60 17.32 -15.68
N ILE A 104 -8.54 16.45 -16.02
CA ILE A 104 -9.85 16.33 -15.37
C ILE A 104 -9.85 15.04 -14.56
N GLY A 105 -10.31 15.12 -13.31
CA GLY A 105 -10.33 13.99 -12.40
C GLY A 105 -11.73 13.51 -12.08
N LEU A 106 -11.89 12.19 -11.94
CA LEU A 106 -13.02 11.57 -11.25
C LEU A 106 -12.52 11.10 -9.88
N GLY A 107 -12.81 11.90 -8.86
CA GLY A 107 -12.51 11.59 -7.47
C GLY A 107 -13.53 10.63 -6.88
N PHE A 108 -13.09 9.72 -6.01
CA PHE A 108 -13.93 8.83 -5.24
C PHE A 108 -13.50 8.78 -3.78
N GLU A 109 -14.46 8.53 -2.89
CA GLU A 109 -14.21 8.27 -1.47
C GLU A 109 -15.33 7.40 -0.88
N PRO A 110 -15.10 6.71 0.24
CA PRO A 110 -16.11 5.87 0.87
C PRO A 110 -17.34 6.71 1.26
N ALA A 111 -18.53 6.16 1.05
CA ALA A 111 -19.77 6.84 1.45
C ALA A 111 -19.81 7.09 2.98
N SER A 112 -20.53 8.14 3.38
CA SER A 112 -20.64 8.54 4.79
C SER A 112 -21.07 7.37 5.70
N GLY A 113 -20.34 7.17 6.80
CA GLY A 113 -20.59 6.09 7.77
C GLY A 113 -19.86 4.77 7.49
N ARG A 114 -19.12 4.68 6.39
CA ARG A 114 -18.34 3.50 6.01
C ARG A 114 -16.91 3.59 6.56
N ASN A 115 -16.74 3.18 7.82
CA ASN A 115 -15.46 3.26 8.54
C ASN A 115 -15.12 2.00 9.36
N ARG A 116 -15.81 0.89 9.10
CA ARG A 116 -15.61 -0.38 9.82
C ARG A 116 -14.39 -1.16 9.32
N THR A 117 -14.01 -0.95 8.08
CA THR A 117 -12.88 -1.60 7.41
C THR A 117 -12.02 -0.53 6.74
N VAL A 118 -10.76 -0.90 6.48
CA VAL A 118 -9.85 -0.04 5.69
C VAL A 118 -10.40 0.04 4.27
N ASP A 119 -10.60 1.25 3.79
CA ASP A 119 -11.17 1.52 2.48
C ASP A 119 -10.19 2.36 1.63
N ILE A 120 -10.59 2.83 0.46
CA ILE A 120 -9.75 3.70 -0.38
C ILE A 120 -10.45 4.98 -0.80
N SER A 121 -9.68 6.07 -0.87
CA SER A 121 -10.06 7.30 -1.56
C SER A 121 -9.07 7.56 -2.68
N GLY A 122 -9.47 8.27 -3.74
CA GLY A 122 -8.57 8.50 -4.86
C GLY A 122 -9.12 9.39 -5.95
N THR A 123 -8.34 9.55 -7.01
CA THR A 123 -8.75 10.27 -8.22
C THR A 123 -8.20 9.62 -9.46
N LEU A 124 -9.10 9.31 -10.39
CA LEU A 124 -8.80 8.86 -11.73
C LEU A 124 -8.61 10.08 -12.63
N TRP A 125 -7.39 10.31 -13.12
CA TRP A 125 -7.04 11.48 -13.92
C TRP A 125 -7.05 11.19 -15.41
N LEU A 126 -7.73 12.05 -16.17
CA LEU A 126 -7.86 11.98 -17.62
C LEU A 126 -7.31 13.26 -18.25
N ASP A 127 -6.76 13.14 -19.45
CA ASP A 127 -6.38 14.29 -20.28
C ASP A 127 -7.60 15.19 -20.52
N GLY A 128 -7.46 16.49 -20.27
CA GLY A 128 -8.57 17.43 -20.36
C GLY A 128 -9.07 17.70 -21.79
N GLN A 129 -8.32 17.29 -22.81
CA GLN A 129 -8.68 17.48 -24.23
C GLN A 129 -9.10 16.17 -24.88
N THR A 130 -8.35 15.09 -24.65
CA THR A 130 -8.56 13.81 -25.31
C THR A 130 -9.40 12.83 -24.49
N PHE A 131 -9.60 13.10 -23.20
CA PHE A 131 -10.18 12.18 -22.22
C PHE A 131 -9.43 10.84 -22.13
N GLU A 132 -8.17 10.81 -22.56
CA GLU A 132 -7.34 9.62 -22.39
C GLU A 132 -6.96 9.47 -20.92
N LEU A 133 -7.15 8.26 -20.40
CA LEU A 133 -6.82 7.94 -19.03
C LEU A 133 -5.30 8.02 -18.80
N ARG A 134 -4.89 8.75 -17.76
CA ARG A 134 -3.48 9.03 -17.46
C ARG A 134 -2.98 8.20 -16.28
N TRP A 135 -3.57 8.38 -15.11
CA TRP A 135 -3.25 7.59 -13.92
C TRP A 135 -4.36 7.63 -12.90
N LEU A 136 -4.37 6.62 -12.04
CA LEU A 136 -5.09 6.59 -10.79
C LEU A 136 -4.11 6.82 -9.66
N GLN A 137 -4.41 7.75 -8.76
CA GLN A 137 -3.75 7.85 -7.45
C GLN A 137 -4.81 7.59 -6.38
N TYR A 138 -4.49 6.73 -5.41
CA TYR A 138 -5.37 6.43 -4.28
C TYR A 138 -4.58 6.35 -2.96
N ASN A 139 -5.31 6.50 -1.87
CA ASN A 139 -4.85 6.42 -0.49
C ASN A 139 -5.72 5.43 0.28
N TYR A 140 -5.15 4.79 1.30
CA TYR A 140 -5.92 3.93 2.20
C TYR A 140 -6.57 4.78 3.30
N GLU A 141 -7.87 4.60 3.49
CA GLU A 141 -8.69 5.29 4.48
C GLU A 141 -9.00 4.38 5.66
N ASN A 142 -9.29 4.99 6.82
CA ASN A 142 -9.60 4.27 8.06
C ASN A 142 -8.46 3.36 8.57
N LEU A 143 -7.21 3.68 8.23
CA LEU A 143 -6.04 3.05 8.84
C LEU A 143 -5.90 3.40 10.32
N ASP A 144 -5.19 2.55 11.07
CA ASP A 144 -4.79 2.88 12.44
C ASP A 144 -4.01 4.20 12.46
N PRO A 145 -4.34 5.17 13.34
CA PRO A 145 -3.67 6.46 13.41
C PRO A 145 -2.15 6.39 13.54
N ASP A 146 -1.60 5.32 14.12
CA ASP A 146 -0.15 5.13 14.29
C ASP A 146 0.58 4.78 12.99
N ILE A 147 -0.15 4.39 11.94
CA ILE A 147 0.39 4.05 10.61
C ILE A 147 -0.25 4.85 9.48
N ASN A 148 -1.19 5.74 9.80
CA ASN A 148 -1.91 6.54 8.83
C ASN A 148 -1.05 7.74 8.40
N SER A 149 -0.79 7.84 7.09
CA SER A 149 -0.16 9.00 6.50
C SER A 149 -0.69 9.23 5.08
N SER A 150 -0.57 10.45 4.56
CA SER A 150 -0.90 10.76 3.16
C SER A 150 -0.02 10.03 2.15
N GLU A 151 1.03 9.36 2.62
CA GLU A 151 1.98 8.59 1.81
C GLU A 151 1.55 7.12 1.65
N VAL A 152 0.58 6.64 2.42
CA VAL A 152 0.09 5.26 2.35
C VAL A 152 -1.02 5.16 1.31
N GLY A 153 -0.75 4.44 0.22
CA GLY A 153 -1.61 4.44 -0.96
C GLY A 153 -1.01 3.69 -2.14
N GLY A 154 -1.37 4.11 -3.35
CA GLY A 154 -0.82 3.53 -4.56
C GLY A 154 -1.12 4.35 -5.80
N ARG A 155 -0.39 4.04 -6.88
CA ARG A 155 -0.59 4.63 -8.20
C ARG A 155 -0.63 3.55 -9.27
N VAL A 156 -1.49 3.77 -10.25
CA VAL A 156 -1.59 2.95 -11.46
C VAL A 156 -1.51 3.92 -12.64
N ASP A 157 -0.47 3.80 -13.45
CA ASP A 157 -0.33 4.60 -14.67
C ASP A 157 -0.98 3.85 -15.84
N PHE A 158 -1.59 4.59 -16.76
CA PHE A 158 -2.24 4.06 -17.94
C PHE A 158 -1.62 4.67 -19.20
N GLN A 159 -1.48 3.86 -20.24
CA GLN A 159 -1.02 4.32 -21.53
C GLN A 159 -1.79 3.64 -22.66
N ARG A 160 -2.30 4.46 -23.58
CA ARG A 160 -2.84 3.99 -24.85
C ARG A 160 -1.72 3.90 -25.87
N LEU A 161 -1.56 2.73 -26.49
CA LEU A 161 -0.62 2.50 -27.58
C LEU A 161 -1.22 3.00 -28.91
N PRO A 162 -0.39 3.30 -29.93
CA PRO A 162 -0.86 3.78 -31.24
C PRO A 162 -1.85 2.84 -31.95
N ASN A 163 -1.80 1.54 -31.64
CA ASN A 163 -2.73 0.53 -32.17
C ASN A 163 -4.09 0.48 -31.42
N GLY A 164 -4.28 1.34 -30.42
CA GLY A 164 -5.50 1.43 -29.61
C GLY A 164 -5.50 0.54 -28.36
N THR A 165 -4.49 -0.32 -28.15
CA THR A 165 -4.38 -1.16 -26.95
C THR A 165 -4.03 -0.31 -25.72
N TRP A 166 -4.66 -0.60 -24.58
CA TRP A 166 -4.30 0.00 -23.29
C TRP A 166 -3.33 -0.91 -22.53
N ILE A 167 -2.31 -0.30 -21.94
CA ILE A 167 -1.35 -0.96 -21.05
C ILE A 167 -1.27 -0.19 -19.73
N VAL A 168 -0.82 -0.88 -18.68
CA VAL A 168 -0.43 -0.28 -17.40
C VAL A 168 1.10 -0.35 -17.33
N PRO A 169 1.84 0.70 -17.75
CA PRO A 169 3.30 0.64 -17.82
C PRO A 169 3.93 0.46 -16.44
N GLU A 170 3.30 1.04 -15.42
CA GLU A 170 3.77 1.04 -14.05
C GLU A 170 2.59 1.00 -13.08
N TRP A 171 2.78 0.26 -11.98
CA TRP A 171 1.93 0.40 -10.80
C TRP A 171 2.74 0.18 -9.54
N TRP A 172 2.27 0.79 -8.44
CA TRP A 172 2.86 0.56 -7.12
C TRP A 172 1.86 0.70 -5.97
N ILE A 173 2.15 -0.01 -4.89
CA ILE A 173 1.55 0.16 -3.56
C ILE A 173 2.63 0.65 -2.62
N GLN A 174 2.33 1.72 -1.88
CA GLN A 174 3.09 2.23 -0.74
C GLN A 174 2.36 1.84 0.54
N MET A 175 2.98 0.99 1.36
CA MET A 175 2.44 0.50 2.63
C MET A 175 3.41 0.81 3.78
N PRO A 176 2.91 1.02 5.01
CA PRO A 176 3.75 1.31 6.16
C PRO A 176 4.63 0.10 6.53
N ARG A 177 5.86 0.33 6.98
CA ARG A 177 6.64 -0.72 7.65
C ARG A 177 6.29 -0.78 9.12
N ILE A 178 5.53 -1.81 9.48
CA ILE A 178 5.33 -2.18 10.88
C ILE A 178 6.57 -2.97 11.32
N GLY A 179 7.46 -2.31 12.07
CA GLY A 179 8.56 -3.00 12.73
C GLY A 179 8.02 -3.77 13.92
N VAL A 180 8.08 -5.10 13.88
CA VAL A 180 7.79 -5.92 15.07
C VAL A 180 8.94 -5.71 16.05
N SER A 181 8.79 -4.80 17.02
CA SER A 181 9.63 -4.82 18.20
C SER A 181 9.20 -6.04 19.01
N TYR A 182 9.93 -7.14 18.90
CA TYR A 182 9.88 -8.15 19.95
C TYR A 182 10.47 -7.50 21.19
N ASP A 183 9.62 -7.01 22.09
CA ASP A 183 9.98 -6.89 23.50
C ASP A 183 10.18 -8.33 23.98
N LEU A 184 11.38 -8.86 23.71
CA LEU A 184 11.85 -10.02 24.46
C LEU A 184 11.81 -9.58 25.92
N PRO A 185 11.19 -10.36 26.83
CA PRO A 185 11.32 -10.09 28.24
C PRO A 185 12.81 -10.03 28.52
N VAL A 186 13.32 -8.84 28.84
CA VAL A 186 14.64 -8.72 29.45
C VAL A 186 14.48 -9.50 30.74
N GLU A 187 15.04 -10.71 30.75
CA GLU A 187 15.13 -11.53 31.93
C GLU A 187 15.87 -10.66 32.95
N ARG A 188 15.12 -10.01 33.82
CA ARG A 188 15.68 -9.29 34.95
C ARG A 188 16.29 -10.38 35.80
N GLU A 189 17.58 -10.63 35.60
CA GLU A 189 18.38 -11.34 36.58
C GLU A 189 18.03 -10.76 37.93
N CYS A 190 17.55 -11.62 38.82
CA CYS A 190 17.17 -11.25 40.16
C CYS A 190 18.44 -10.85 40.92
N VAL A 191 18.85 -9.57 40.82
CA VAL A 191 20.05 -9.02 41.51
C VAL A 191 19.94 -9.13 43.04
N SER A 192 18.80 -9.57 43.57
CA SER A 192 18.59 -9.82 45.00
C SER A 192 19.14 -11.16 45.53
N CYS A 193 19.52 -12.13 44.69
CA CYS A 193 20.02 -13.43 45.20
C CYS A 193 21.52 -13.43 45.56
N LEU A 194 22.31 -12.45 45.12
CA LEU A 194 23.76 -12.40 45.36
C LEU A 194 24.17 -11.82 46.72
N GLN A 195 23.24 -11.27 47.51
CA GLN A 195 23.52 -10.82 48.88
C GLN A 195 23.26 -11.88 49.96
N ALA A 196 22.54 -12.96 49.65
CA ALA A 196 22.23 -14.00 50.64
C ALA A 196 23.40 -14.97 50.90
N HIS A 197 24.34 -15.14 49.96
CA HIS A 197 25.47 -16.06 50.12
C HIS A 197 26.72 -15.47 50.80
N ARG A 198 26.78 -14.15 51.04
CA ARG A 198 27.90 -13.53 51.81
C ARG A 198 27.66 -13.48 53.32
N ARG A 199 26.45 -13.73 53.81
CA ARG A 199 26.15 -13.76 55.26
C ARG A 199 26.28 -15.14 55.92
N SER A 200 26.36 -16.24 55.18
CA SER A 200 26.58 -17.58 55.78
C SER A 200 28.03 -18.05 55.87
N ARG A 201 29.02 -17.26 55.39
CA ARG A 201 30.45 -17.58 55.55
C ARG A 201 31.14 -16.91 56.75
N ASN A 202 30.45 -16.02 57.48
CA ASN A 202 31.01 -15.34 58.66
C ASN A 202 30.23 -15.61 59.97
N ALA A 203 29.40 -16.66 60.00
CA ALA A 203 28.76 -17.16 61.22
C ALA A 203 29.01 -18.67 61.33
N GLY A 204 30.25 -19.02 61.66
CA GLY A 204 30.72 -20.39 61.85
C GLY A 204 32.16 -20.34 62.34
N ALA A 205 32.28 -20.27 63.67
CA ALA A 205 33.49 -20.61 64.41
C ALA A 205 33.77 -22.11 64.30
#